data_AF-A0A1D1VYD0-F1
#
_entry.id   AF-A0A1D1VYD0-F1
#
_cell.length_a   1.000
_cell.length_b   1.000
_cell.length_c   1.000
_cell.angle_alpha   90.00
_cell.angle_beta   90.00
_cell.angle_gamma   90.00
#
_symmetry.space_group_name_H-M   'P 1'
#
loop_
_entity.id
_entity.type
_entity.pdbx_description
1 polymer ?
#
loop_
_entity_poly.entity_id
_entity_poly.type
_entity_poly.pdbx_seq_one_letter_code
_entity_poly.pdbx_strand_id
1 'polypeptide(L)'
;MGLRTVYTAVAIAILFLAGIAALETVTDLKFLVVVSRHGYRATAYTYKTDSYGESIWLGGFSSLTGRGTFQHYTLGQYLGQRYKGYIDPQKAVKEV
;
A
#
# COMPACT_ATOMS: atom_id res chain seq x y z
N MET A 1 58.74 -4.23 -5.62
CA MET A 1 57.33 -4.68 -5.51
C MET A 1 57.09 -5.63 -6.67
N GLY A 2 56.85 -6.92 -6.40
CA GLY A 2 56.92 -7.97 -7.43
C GLY A 2 55.72 -7.96 -8.38
N LEU A 3 55.93 -8.42 -9.62
CA LEU A 3 54.89 -8.56 -10.63
C LEU A 3 53.67 -9.35 -10.12
N ARG A 4 53.92 -10.37 -9.29
CA ARG A 4 52.89 -11.15 -8.57
C ARG A 4 51.99 -10.28 -7.69
N THR A 5 52.57 -9.38 -6.91
CA THR A 5 51.85 -8.48 -6.00
C THR A 5 50.90 -7.56 -6.77
N VAL A 6 51.33 -7.06 -7.93
CA VAL A 6 50.51 -6.21 -8.80
C VAL A 6 49.32 -6.99 -9.37
N TYR A 7 49.55 -8.19 -9.90
CA TYR A 7 48.45 -9.01 -10.44
C TYR A 7 47.43 -9.40 -9.38
N THR A 8 47.87 -9.74 -8.16
CA THR A 8 46.95 -10.00 -7.04
C THR A 8 46.13 -8.77 -6.68
N ALA A 9 46.74 -7.58 -6.62
CA ALA A 9 46.01 -6.35 -6.30
C ALA A 9 44.97 -6.01 -7.38
N VAL A 10 45.31 -6.17 -8.66
CA VAL A 10 44.39 -5.96 -9.78
C VAL A 10 43.25 -6.98 -9.76
N ALA A 11 43.53 -8.26 -9.52
CA ALA A 11 42.50 -9.29 -9.42
C ALA A 11 41.53 -9.01 -8.26
N ILE A 12 42.04 -8.55 -7.11
CA ILE A 12 41.21 -8.15 -5.97
C ILE A 12 40.34 -6.93 -6.33
N ALA A 13 40.91 -5.92 -7.00
CA ALA A 13 40.15 -4.74 -7.42
C ALA A 13 39.04 -5.09 -8.43
N ILE A 14 39.31 -6.00 -9.37
CA ILE A 14 38.31 -6.50 -10.33
C ILE A 14 37.19 -7.26 -9.61
N LEU A 15 37.54 -8.15 -8.68
CA LEU A 15 36.56 -8.89 -7.87
C LEU A 15 35.70 -7.95 -7.01
N PHE A 16 36.31 -6.90 -6.44
CA PHE A 16 35.62 -5.92 -5.63
C PHE A 16 34.65 -5.06 -6.47
N LEU A 17 35.08 -4.60 -7.65
CA LEU A 17 34.23 -3.86 -8.59
C LEU A 17 33.08 -4.72 -9.13
N ALA A 18 33.33 -6.00 -9.44
CA ALA A 18 32.29 -6.94 -9.84
C ALA A 18 31.26 -7.17 -8.71
N GLY A 19 31.72 -7.23 -7.46
CA GLY A 19 30.83 -7.33 -6.29
C GLY A 19 29.95 -6.10 -6.10
N ILE A 20 30.48 -4.89 -6.31
CA ILE A 20 29.69 -3.65 -6.25
C ILE A 20 28.67 -3.59 -7.39
N ALA A 21 29.05 -4.03 -8.60
CA ALA A 21 28.14 -4.06 -9.74
C ALA A 21 27.01 -5.10 -9.58
N ALA A 22 27.26 -6.17 -8.82
CA ALA A 22 26.27 -7.21 -8.50
C ALA A 22 25.35 -6.85 -7.31
N LEU A 23 25.52 -5.67 -6.70
CA LEU A 23 24.65 -5.23 -5.62
C LEU A 23 23.25 -4.94 -6.17
N GLU A 24 22.31 -5.84 -5.89
CA GLU A 24 20.93 -5.68 -6.32
C GLU A 24 20.23 -4.65 -5.42
N THR A 25 19.69 -3.59 -6.02
CA THR A 25 18.76 -2.71 -5.32
C THR A 25 17.43 -3.42 -5.22
N VAL A 26 16.99 -3.75 -4.00
CA VAL A 26 15.65 -4.32 -3.77
C VAL A 26 14.61 -3.22 -3.97
N THR A 27 14.06 -3.15 -5.18
CA THR A 27 12.99 -2.20 -5.55
C THR A 27 11.59 -2.85 -5.56
N ASP A 28 11.54 -4.16 -5.31
CA ASP A 28 10.32 -4.95 -5.39
C ASP A 28 9.48 -4.88 -4.10
N LEU A 29 8.16 -4.65 -4.25
CA LEU A 29 7.22 -4.58 -3.13
C LEU A 29 6.99 -5.99 -2.55
N LYS A 30 7.31 -6.16 -1.25
CA LYS A 30 7.13 -7.45 -0.55
C LYS A 30 5.87 -7.52 0.31
N PHE A 31 5.44 -6.39 0.87
CA PHE A 31 4.28 -6.34 1.77
C PHE A 31 3.68 -4.93 1.77
N LEU A 32 2.35 -4.85 1.89
CA LEU A 32 1.61 -3.61 1.92
C LEU A 32 0.64 -3.61 3.11
N VAL A 33 0.68 -2.55 3.91
CA VAL A 33 -0.33 -2.27 4.94
C VAL A 33 -1.12 -1.05 4.51
N VAL A 34 -2.45 -1.18 4.43
CA VAL A 34 -3.34 -0.06 4.12
C VAL A 34 -4.14 0.30 5.36
N VAL A 35 -3.87 1.49 5.92
CA VAL A 35 -4.70 2.08 6.98
C VAL A 35 -5.55 3.18 6.34
N SER A 36 -6.86 2.97 6.32
CA SER A 36 -7.80 3.96 5.76
C SER A 36 -8.89 4.31 6.77
N ARG A 37 -9.34 5.55 6.71
CA ARG A 37 -10.54 5.96 7.45
C ARG A 37 -11.77 5.36 6.76
N HIS A 38 -12.83 5.14 7.53
CA HIS A 38 -14.16 4.89 6.99
C HIS A 38 -14.57 6.00 6.00
N GLY A 39 -15.43 5.66 5.04
CA GLY A 39 -16.02 6.58 4.09
C GLY A 39 -17.05 7.51 4.73
N TYR A 40 -17.67 8.36 3.92
CA TYR A 40 -18.67 9.32 4.38
C TYR A 40 -19.84 8.63 5.10
N ARG A 41 -20.10 9.03 6.33
CA ARG A 41 -21.14 8.48 7.21
C ARG A 41 -22.04 9.60 7.74
N ALA A 42 -23.20 9.22 8.24
CA ALA A 42 -24.05 10.09 9.04
C ALA A 42 -23.29 10.61 10.28
N THR A 43 -23.72 11.77 10.78
CA THR A 43 -23.24 12.29 12.06
C THR A 43 -23.46 11.26 13.16
N ALA A 44 -22.60 11.25 14.18
CA ALA A 44 -22.75 10.30 15.28
C ALA A 44 -23.87 10.70 16.26
N TYR A 45 -24.10 12.00 16.37
CA TYR A 45 -25.13 12.64 17.16
C TYR A 45 -25.34 14.05 16.63
N THR A 46 -26.37 14.73 17.13
CA THR A 46 -26.57 16.16 16.90
C THR A 46 -26.80 16.91 18.21
N TYR A 47 -26.77 18.23 18.16
CA TYR A 47 -27.07 19.10 19.29
C TYR A 47 -28.58 19.23 19.50
N LYS A 48 -28.99 19.58 20.72
CA LYS A 48 -30.40 19.52 21.15
C LYS A 48 -31.39 20.33 20.30
N THR A 49 -30.94 21.43 19.70
CA THR A 49 -31.78 22.36 18.94
C THR A 49 -31.66 22.17 17.42
N ASP A 50 -31.02 21.09 16.96
CA ASP A 50 -30.98 20.78 15.53
C ASP A 50 -32.37 20.35 15.06
N SER A 51 -32.90 21.02 14.03
CA SER A 51 -34.17 20.66 13.39
C SER A 51 -34.09 19.33 12.62
N TYR A 52 -32.88 18.85 12.33
CA TYR A 52 -32.64 17.62 11.58
C TYR A 52 -32.07 16.53 12.48
N GLY A 53 -32.96 15.63 12.92
CA GLY A 53 -32.61 14.47 13.74
C GLY A 53 -32.11 13.27 12.97
N GLU A 54 -32.08 12.11 13.62
CA GLU A 54 -31.61 10.86 13.01
C GLU A 54 -32.39 10.42 11.77
N SER A 55 -33.69 10.74 11.72
CA SER A 55 -34.62 10.31 10.67
C SER A 55 -34.28 10.78 9.26
N ILE A 56 -33.44 11.81 9.11
CA ILE A 56 -32.99 12.27 7.78
C ILE A 56 -31.90 11.37 7.19
N TRP A 57 -31.27 10.53 8.00
CA TRP A 57 -30.25 9.59 7.57
C TRP A 57 -30.90 8.23 7.30
N LEU A 58 -30.81 7.73 6.06
CA LEU A 58 -31.42 6.45 5.66
C LEU A 58 -31.03 5.25 6.54
N GLY A 59 -29.83 5.25 7.12
CA GLY A 59 -29.34 4.23 8.04
C GLY A 59 -29.28 4.67 9.50
N GLY A 60 -29.82 5.84 9.84
CA GLY A 60 -29.63 6.47 11.14
C GLY A 60 -28.22 7.05 11.34
N PHE A 61 -27.93 7.42 12.59
CA PHE A 61 -26.65 8.03 12.94
C PHE A 61 -25.49 7.05 12.81
N SER A 62 -24.29 7.60 12.60
CA SER A 62 -23.03 6.87 12.38
C SER A 62 -23.00 5.93 11.16
N SER A 63 -24.13 5.68 10.50
CA SER A 63 -24.21 4.77 9.37
C SER A 63 -23.47 5.26 8.14
N LEU A 64 -22.77 4.34 7.48
CA LEU A 64 -22.10 4.62 6.21
C LEU A 64 -23.16 4.97 5.15
N THR A 65 -22.95 6.08 4.46
CA THR A 65 -23.86 6.52 3.40
C THR A 65 -23.54 5.82 2.08
N GLY A 66 -24.44 5.87 1.10
CA GLY A 66 -24.14 5.42 -0.26
C GLY A 66 -22.91 6.11 -0.88
N ARG A 67 -22.67 7.38 -0.55
CA ARG A 67 -21.44 8.10 -0.92
C ARG A 67 -20.20 7.49 -0.27
N GLY A 68 -20.29 7.12 1.01
CA GLY A 68 -19.20 6.46 1.73
C GLY A 68 -18.88 5.08 1.17
N THR A 69 -19.91 4.31 0.81
CA THR A 69 -19.74 3.03 0.10
C THR A 69 -19.04 3.24 -1.24
N PHE A 70 -19.46 4.23 -2.02
CA PHE A 70 -18.83 4.54 -3.31
C PHE A 70 -17.36 4.96 -3.16
N GLN A 71 -17.03 5.75 -2.13
CA GLN A 71 -15.63 6.11 -1.83
C GLN A 71 -14.75 4.89 -1.59
N HIS A 72 -15.23 3.92 -0.80
CA HIS A 72 -14.49 2.68 -0.57
C HIS A 72 -14.43 1.78 -1.80
N TYR A 73 -15.50 1.74 -2.60
CA TYR A 73 -15.49 1.04 -3.88
C TYR A 73 -14.40 1.59 -4.81
N THR A 74 -14.34 2.91 -4.98
CA THR A 74 -13.30 3.56 -5.80
C THR A 74 -11.90 3.34 -5.24
N LEU A 75 -11.73 3.39 -3.91
CA LEU A 75 -10.44 3.08 -3.28
C LEU A 75 -10.01 1.63 -3.57
N GLY A 76 -10.92 0.67 -3.44
CA GLY A 76 -10.66 -0.74 -3.76
C GLY A 76 -10.26 -0.94 -5.22
N GLN A 77 -10.96 -0.28 -6.15
CA GLN A 77 -10.59 -0.30 -7.58
C GLN A 77 -9.19 0.27 -7.81
N TYR A 78 -8.86 1.41 -7.19
CA TYR A 78 -7.53 2.02 -7.29
C TYR A 78 -6.44 1.09 -6.77
N LEU A 79 -6.62 0.51 -5.57
CA LEU A 79 -5.63 -0.39 -4.97
C LEU A 79 -5.47 -1.66 -5.81
N GLY A 80 -6.58 -2.25 -6.25
CA GLY A 80 -6.55 -3.43 -7.13
C GLY A 80 -5.79 -3.16 -8.43
N GLN A 81 -5.98 -1.99 -9.05
CA GLN A 81 -5.24 -1.63 -10.26
C GLN A 81 -3.77 -1.30 -10.00
N ARG A 82 -3.47 -0.57 -8.92
CA ARG A 82 -2.12 -0.17 -8.55
C ARG A 82 -1.25 -1.39 -8.21
N TYR A 83 -1.82 -2.39 -7.57
CA TYR A 83 -1.10 -3.56 -7.06
C TYR A 83 -1.45 -4.85 -7.81
N LYS A 84 -2.07 -4.78 -8.99
CA LYS A 84 -2.44 -5.97 -9.80
C LYS A 84 -1.28 -6.93 -10.10
N GLY A 85 -0.04 -6.41 -10.16
CA GLY A 85 1.16 -7.23 -10.37
C GLY A 85 1.62 -7.99 -9.12
N TYR A 86 1.04 -7.68 -7.96
CA TYR A 86 1.39 -8.23 -6.65
C TYR A 86 0.29 -9.12 -6.05
N ILE A 87 -0.88 -9.19 -6.69
CA ILE A 87 -2.05 -9.95 -6.21
C ILE A 87 -2.34 -11.05 -7.22
N ASP A 88 -2.24 -12.32 -6.79
CA ASP A 88 -2.67 -13.45 -7.62
C ASP A 88 -4.20 -13.65 -7.45
N PRO A 89 -5.01 -13.47 -8.51
CA PRO A 89 -6.46 -13.61 -8.43
C PRO A 89 -6.92 -14.97 -7.90
N GLN A 90 -6.11 -16.02 -8.06
CA GLN A 90 -6.42 -17.38 -7.60
C GLN A 90 -6.07 -17.60 -6.12
N LYS A 91 -5.26 -16.72 -5.53
CA LYS A 91 -4.79 -16.81 -4.13
C LYS A 91 -5.19 -15.61 -3.27
N ALA A 92 -5.90 -14.63 -3.83
CA ALA A 92 -6.27 -13.39 -3.15
C ALA A 92 -6.84 -13.60 -1.73
N VAL A 93 -7.61 -14.66 -1.48
CA VAL A 93 -8.17 -14.98 -0.14
C VAL A 93 -7.10 -15.23 0.93
N LYS A 94 -5.89 -15.66 0.53
CA LYS A 94 -4.76 -15.92 1.43
C LYS A 94 -3.74 -14.77 1.43
N GLU A 95 -3.79 -13.90 0.43
CA GLU A 95 -2.82 -12.83 0.20
C GLU A 95 -3.31 -11.45 0.67
N VAL A 96 -4.63 -11.28 0.85
CA VAL A 96 -5.31 -10.02 1.23
C VAL A 96 -5.90 -10.11 2.63
#